data_AF-A0A3D3KYV0-F1
#
_entry.id   AF-A0A3D3KYV0-F1
#
_cell.length_a   1.000
_cell.length_b   1.000
_cell.length_c   1.000
_cell.angle_alpha   90.00
_cell.angle_beta   90.00
_cell.angle_gamma   90.00
#
_symmetry.space_group_name_H-M   'P 1'
#
loop_
_entity.id
_entity.type
_entity.pdbx_description
1 polymer ?
#
loop_
_entity_poly.entity_id
_entity_poly.type
_entity_poly.pdbx_seq_one_letter_code
_entity_poly.pdbx_strand_id
1 'polypeptide(L)' 'GALEALAEEFPGGRVLVVAHGTLLRVSLSRAIGRTLHGIDNAVLNLAHHHAVDGWELEYFNGERVVAAVQG' A
#
# COMPACT_ATOMS: atom_id res chain seq x y z
N GLY A 1 10.61 -4.78 5.39
CA GLY A 1 10.90 -3.84 4.29
C GLY A 1 10.55 -2.43 4.74
N ALA A 2 10.54 -1.44 3.84
CA ALA A 2 10.32 -0.04 4.25
C ALA A 2 8.92 0.19 4.86
N LEU A 3 7.89 -0.46 4.32
CA LEU A 3 6.53 -0.35 4.86
C LEU A 3 6.38 -1.11 6.17
N GLU A 4 6.96 -2.30 6.31
CA GLU A 4 6.93 -3.07 7.55
C GLU A 4 7.61 -2.31 8.70
N ALA A 5 8.76 -1.67 8.44
CA ALA A 5 9.43 -0.84 9.44
C ALA A 5 8.55 0.34 9.91
N LEU A 6 7.81 0.98 9.00
CA LEU A 6 6.86 2.03 9.36
C LEU A 6 5.68 1.49 10.20
N ALA A 7 5.21 0.27 9.92
CA ALA A 7 4.13 -0.33 10.68
C ALA A 7 4.57 -0.73 12.10
N GLU A 8 5.82 -1.17 12.27
CA GLU A 8 6.44 -1.45 13.56
C GLU A 8 6.68 -0.16 14.38
N GLU A 9 7.12 0.92 13.72
CA GLU A 9 7.41 2.20 14.37
C GLU A 9 6.13 2.97 14.75
N PHE A 10 5.07 2.88 13.94
CA PHE A 10 3.83 3.63 14.11
C PHE A 10 2.58 2.71 14.18
N PRO A 11 2.47 1.81 15.17
CA PRO A 11 1.34 0.88 15.25
C PRO A 11 0.02 1.63 15.47
N GLY A 12 -0.96 1.42 14.57
CA GLY A 12 -2.25 2.12 14.58
C GLY A 12 -2.17 3.59 14.17
N GLY A 13 -1.00 4.08 13.77
CA GLY A 13 -0.78 5.43 13.30
C GLY A 13 -1.23 5.64 11.85
N ARG A 14 -1.44 6.90 11.46
CA ARG A 14 -1.63 7.30 10.06
C ARG A 14 -0.34 7.92 9.54
N VAL A 15 0.33 7.22 8.64
CA VAL A 15 1.61 7.65 8.06
C VAL A 15 1.39 8.14 6.63
N LEU A 16 1.83 9.37 6.33
CA LEU A 16 1.87 9.89 4.97
C LEU A 16 3.29 9.73 4.40
N VAL A 17 3.40 8.99 3.30
CA VAL A 17 4.68 8.77 2.61
C VAL A 17 4.66 9.54 1.29
N VAL A 18 5.62 10.44 1.10
CA VAL A 18 5.86 11.12 -0.18
C VAL A 18 7.14 10.57 -0.79
N ALA A 19 7.03 9.93 -1.95
CA ALA A 19 8.15 9.32 -2.65
C ALA A 19 7.89 9.28 -4.17
N HIS A 20 8.87 8.81 -4.92
CA HIS A 20 8.76 8.63 -6.36
C HIS A 20 7.87 7.43 -6.70
N GLY A 21 7.15 7.50 -7.84
CA GLY A 21 6.23 6.45 -8.28
C GLY A 21 6.87 5.06 -8.34
N THR A 22 8.13 4.94 -8.76
CA THR A 22 8.87 3.66 -8.78
C THR A 22 9.03 3.06 -7.38
N LEU A 23 9.37 3.88 -6.37
CA LEU A 23 9.55 3.42 -5.00
C LEU A 23 8.22 2.99 -4.39
N LEU A 24 7.17 3.81 -4.59
CA LEU A 24 5.82 3.47 -4.13
C LEU A 24 5.34 2.18 -4.77
N ARG A 25 5.49 2.03 -6.09
CA ARG A 25 5.10 0.82 -6.82
C ARG A 25 5.79 -0.42 -6.27
N VAL A 26 7.12 -0.39 -6.10
CA VAL A 26 7.90 -1.55 -5.63
C VAL A 26 7.56 -1.89 -4.18
N SER A 27 7.48 -0.88 -3.31
CA SER A 27 7.17 -1.08 -1.89
C SER A 27 5.76 -1.64 -1.70
N LEU A 28 4.75 -1.02 -2.35
CA LEU A 28 3.37 -1.50 -2.28
C LEU A 28 3.23 -2.89 -2.90
N SER A 29 3.84 -3.15 -4.06
CA SER A 29 3.78 -4.48 -4.70
C SER A 29 4.28 -5.60 -3.79
N ARG A 30 5.38 -5.34 -3.06
CA ARG A 30 5.93 -6.30 -2.10
C ARG A 30 5.00 -6.49 -0.91
N ALA A 31 4.51 -5.39 -0.34
CA ALA A 31 3.63 -5.42 0.82
C ALA A 31 2.36 -6.25 0.57
N ILE A 32 1.74 -6.08 -0.60
CA ILE A 32 0.47 -6.76 -0.94
C ILE A 32 0.65 -8.08 -1.71
N GLY A 33 1.89 -8.51 -1.96
CA GLY A 33 2.18 -9.76 -2.66
C GLY A 33 1.75 -9.83 -4.14
N ARG A 34 1.46 -8.71 -4.81
CA ARG A 34 1.12 -8.66 -6.25
C ARG A 34 1.82 -7.52 -6.96
N THR A 35 2.11 -7.69 -8.25
CA THR A 35 2.74 -6.65 -9.07
C THR A 35 1.76 -5.53 -9.39
N LEU A 36 2.14 -4.29 -9.08
CA LEU A 36 1.46 -3.08 -9.53
C LEU A 36 2.16 -2.52 -10.78
N HIS A 37 1.40 -2.06 -11.77
CA HIS A 37 1.96 -1.69 -13.08
C HIS A 37 2.50 -0.25 -13.13
N GLY A 38 1.80 0.72 -12.54
CA GLY A 38 2.19 2.13 -12.56
C GLY A 38 1.57 2.93 -11.43
N ILE A 39 2.25 3.98 -10.99
CA ILE A 39 1.74 4.97 -10.03
C ILE A 39 1.65 6.29 -10.77
N ASP A 40 0.47 6.88 -10.82
CA ASP A 40 0.27 8.18 -11.46
C ASP A 40 0.85 9.30 -10.58
N ASN A 41 1.16 10.43 -11.21
CA ASN A 41 1.71 11.57 -10.47
C ASN A 41 0.63 12.20 -9.58
N ALA A 42 1.01 12.59 -8.37
CA ALA A 42 0.18 13.34 -7.43
C ALA A 42 -1.16 12.65 -7.06
N VAL A 43 -1.25 11.32 -7.18
CA VAL A 43 -2.41 10.54 -6.75
C VAL A 43 -2.23 9.92 -5.36
N LEU A 44 -3.34 9.74 -4.66
CA LEU A 44 -3.35 9.06 -3.37
C LEU A 44 -3.41 7.54 -3.56
N ASN A 45 -2.61 6.83 -2.77
CA ASN A 45 -2.71 5.40 -2.55
C ASN A 45 -2.91 5.18 -1.05
N LEU A 46 -3.77 4.24 -0.66
CA LEU A 46 -4.07 3.94 0.74
C LEU A 46 -3.94 2.46 0.99
N ALA A 47 -3.05 2.09 1.90
CA ALA A 47 -2.88 0.72 2.37
C ALA A 47 -3.00 0.66 3.89
N HIS A 48 -3.57 -0.43 4.38
CA HIS A 48 -3.74 -0.75 5.79
C HIS A 48 -2.82 -1.90 6.16
N HIS A 49 -2.20 -1.84 7.33
CA HIS A 49 -1.46 -2.95 7.88
C HIS A 49 -2.27 -3.57 9.02
N HIS A 50 -2.64 -4.83 8.84
CA HIS A 50 -3.29 -5.66 9.85
C HIS A 50 -2.26 -6.65 10.42
N ALA A 51 -2.22 -6.79 11.74
CA ALA A 51 -1.20 -7.62 12.40
C ALA A 51 -1.24 -9.11 11.99
N VAL A 52 -2.40 -9.59 11.54
CA VAL A 52 -2.61 -11.00 11.14
C VAL A 52 -2.62 -11.14 9.62
N ASP A 53 -3.39 -10.29 8.93
CA ASP A 53 -3.65 -10.43 7.50
C ASP A 53 -2.60 -9.72 6.62
N GLY A 54 -1.67 -8.97 7.23
CA GLY A 54 -0.65 -8.22 6.52
C GLY A 54 -1.21 -6.96 5.86
N TRP A 55 -0.78 -6.66 4.64
CA TRP A 55 -1.14 -5.42 3.96
C TRP A 55 -2.34 -5.57 3.03
N GLU A 56 -3.29 -4.65 3.19
CA GLU A 56 -4.45 -4.50 2.32
C GLU A 56 -4.38 -3.15 1.58
N LEU A 57 -4.50 -3.15 0.26
CA LEU A 57 -4.57 -1.92 -0.54
C LEU A 57 -6.03 -1.54 -0.79
N GLU A 58 -6.51 -0.46 -0.17
CA GLU A 58 -7.87 0.03 -0.34
C GLU A 58 -8.00 0.97 -1.54
N TYR A 59 -7.03 1.87 -1.74
CA TYR A 59 -7.01 2.79 -2.88
C TYR A 59 -5.71 2.67 -3.66
N PHE A 60 -5.82 2.61 -4.99
CA PHE A 60 -4.72 2.59 -5.92
C PHE A 60 -4.96 3.61 -7.04
N ASN A 61 -4.01 4.53 -7.25
CA ASN A 61 -4.15 5.64 -8.19
C ASN A 61 -5.47 6.42 -8.03
N GLY A 62 -5.90 6.66 -6.79
CA GLY A 62 -7.14 7.38 -6.48
C GLY A 62 -8.43 6.57 -6.66
N GLU A 63 -8.35 5.35 -7.18
CA GLU A 63 -9.50 4.47 -7.35
C GLU A 63 -9.58 3.42 -6.24
N ARG A 64 -10.79 3.11 -5.79
CA ARG A 64 -11.00 2.06 -4.79
C ARG A 64 -10.73 0.70 -5.42
N VAL A 65 -9.86 -0.08 -4.81
CA VAL A 65 -9.59 -1.46 -5.23
C VAL A 65 -10.80 -2.31 -4.83
N VAL A 66 -11.54 -2.79 -5.82
CA VAL A 66 -12.59 -3.79 -5.56
C VAL A 66 -11.90 -5.10 -5.25
N ALA A 67 -11.97 -5.54 -3.99
CA ALA A 67 -11.56 -6.90 -3.64
C ALA A 67 -12.42 -7.86 -4.46
N ALA A 68 -11.79 -8.66 -5.34
CA ALA A 68 -12.49 -9.77 -5.94
C ALA A 68 -12.89 -10.70 -4.80
N VAL A 69 -14.20 -10.80 -4.54
CA VAL A 69 -14.75 -11.78 -3.60
C VAL A 69 -14.30 -13.15 -4.12
N GLN A 70 -13.34 -13.78 -3.44
CA GLN A 70 -13.05 -15.18 -3.66
C GLN A 70 -14.22 -15.96 -3.05
N GLY A 71 -15.08 -16.49 -3.92
CA GLY A 71 -16.15 -17.43 -3.54
C GLY A 71 -15.60 -18.80 -3.18
#